data_AF-A0A5N6LR90-F1
#
_entry.id   AF-A0A5N6LR90-F1
#
_cell.length_a   1.000
_cell.length_b   1.000
_cell.length_c   1.000
_cell.angle_alpha   90.00
_cell.angle_beta   90.00
_cell.angle_gamma   90.00
#
_symmetry.space_group_name_H-M   'P 1'
#
loop_
_entity.id
_entity.type
_entity.pdbx_description
1 polymer ?
#
loop_
_entity_poly.entity_id
_entity_poly.type
_entity_poly.pdbx_seq_one_letter_code
_entity_poly.pdbx_strand_id
1 'polypeptide(L)'
;MSGSEGSSGHSAGDAPPVAGKKKDKAKVSRTSLILWHAHQNDAAAVRKLLEEDRSLVQARDYDNRTPLHVASLHGWIEVAKCLIEYGADVNAQDRWKNTPVADAEGAKKHNMIELLKSYGGLSYGQNGSHFEPRPVPPPLSNKCDWEIDPHELDFTNSHLIGKGSFGEIVRACWRGTPVAVKRILPSLSDDKLVIQDFRHEVNLLVKLRHPNIVQFLGAVTEKKPLMLITEYLRGGDLHQCLKGKGALSPATAVNFALDIARGMAYLHNEPNVIIHRDLKPRNVLLVNSNADHLKVGDFGLSKLIRVQNSHDIYKMTGETGSYRYMAPEVFKHRKYDKKVDVFSFAMILYEMLEGEPPLSNYEAYEAAKYVADGHRPIFRAKGYTPELKELTENCWAADTNKRPSFLEILKRLEKIKETIHLDHHWHIFT
;
A
#
# COMPACT_ATOMS: atom_id res chain seq x y z
N MET A 1 33.33 23.74 -78.27
CA MET A 1 34.08 24.13 -77.06
C MET A 1 33.43 25.40 -76.51
N SER A 2 32.99 25.58 -75.25
CA SER A 2 32.46 24.68 -74.19
C SER A 2 32.31 25.53 -72.90
N GLY A 3 31.19 25.55 -72.16
CA GLY A 3 29.91 24.84 -72.31
C GLY A 3 28.79 25.38 -71.39
N SER A 4 27.91 24.47 -70.96
CA SER A 4 26.72 24.59 -70.08
C SER A 4 27.05 24.76 -68.57
N GLU A 5 26.17 25.02 -67.59
CA GLU A 5 24.69 25.14 -67.43
C GLU A 5 24.42 25.95 -66.10
N GLY A 6 23.22 26.38 -65.66
CA GLY A 6 21.88 26.33 -66.26
C GLY A 6 20.72 26.06 -65.27
N SER A 7 20.34 26.97 -64.34
CA SER A 7 19.14 26.78 -63.48
C SER A 7 18.45 28.07 -62.98
N SER A 8 17.12 28.03 -62.93
CA SER A 8 16.14 29.03 -62.44
C SER A 8 15.07 28.29 -61.61
N GLY A 9 14.17 28.87 -60.82
CA GLY A 9 13.85 30.24 -60.41
C GLY A 9 12.74 30.18 -59.33
N HIS A 10 12.48 31.25 -58.56
CA HIS A 10 11.52 31.22 -57.44
C HIS A 10 10.04 31.21 -57.85
N SER A 11 9.18 30.64 -57.01
CA SER A 11 7.79 31.11 -56.81
C SER A 11 7.25 30.74 -55.42
N ALA A 12 6.24 31.48 -54.96
CA ALA A 12 5.71 31.46 -53.59
C ALA A 12 4.71 30.32 -53.35
N GLY A 13 4.41 30.07 -52.07
CA GLY A 13 3.54 28.96 -51.64
C GLY A 13 2.04 29.26 -51.65
N ASP A 14 1.27 28.18 -51.57
CA ASP A 14 -0.17 28.17 -51.27
C ASP A 14 -0.49 26.88 -50.49
N ALA A 15 -1.47 26.91 -49.57
CA ALA A 15 -1.69 25.84 -48.60
C ALA A 15 -3.01 25.05 -48.84
N PRO A 16 -2.97 23.72 -49.05
CA PRO A 16 -4.17 22.87 -49.15
C PRO A 16 -4.61 22.27 -47.79
N PRO A 17 -5.84 21.71 -47.70
CA PRO A 17 -6.68 21.89 -46.50
C PRO A 17 -6.64 20.78 -45.43
N VAL A 18 -7.21 21.12 -44.27
CA VAL A 18 -7.37 20.27 -43.09
C VAL A 18 -8.22 19.02 -43.37
N ALA A 19 -7.60 17.85 -43.35
CA ALA A 19 -8.29 16.56 -43.42
C ALA A 19 -8.90 16.17 -42.05
N GLY A 20 -10.19 15.88 -42.01
CA GLY A 20 -10.91 15.54 -40.77
C GLY A 20 -10.47 14.22 -40.14
N LYS A 21 -10.23 14.23 -38.82
CA LYS A 21 -9.93 13.03 -38.02
C LYS A 21 -11.12 12.05 -38.04
N LYS A 22 -11.03 10.98 -38.83
CA LYS A 22 -11.86 9.78 -38.62
C LYS A 22 -11.50 9.19 -37.26
N LYS A 23 -12.51 8.86 -36.43
CA LYS A 23 -12.30 8.08 -35.20
C LYS A 23 -11.90 6.66 -35.60
N ASP A 24 -10.63 6.30 -35.38
CA ASP A 24 -10.21 4.90 -35.42
C ASP A 24 -10.94 4.13 -34.33
N LYS A 25 -11.86 3.25 -34.74
CA LYS A 25 -12.39 2.22 -33.83
C LYS A 25 -11.22 1.28 -33.53
N ALA A 26 -10.85 1.18 -32.26
CA ALA A 26 -9.74 0.32 -31.81
C ALA A 26 -9.92 -1.10 -32.37
N LYS A 27 -8.99 -1.53 -33.23
CA LYS A 27 -9.03 -2.83 -33.88
C LYS A 27 -8.81 -3.90 -32.80
N VAL A 28 -9.83 -4.72 -32.54
CA VAL A 28 -9.77 -5.79 -31.54
C VAL A 28 -8.59 -6.72 -31.86
N SER A 29 -7.78 -7.04 -30.86
CA SER A 29 -6.63 -7.92 -31.03
C SER A 29 -7.07 -9.30 -31.53
N ARG A 30 -6.36 -9.86 -32.52
CA ARG A 30 -6.66 -11.21 -33.05
C ARG A 30 -6.54 -12.28 -31.97
N THR A 31 -5.62 -12.10 -31.01
CA THR A 31 -5.52 -12.91 -29.77
C THR A 31 -6.82 -12.91 -28.98
N SER A 32 -7.37 -11.73 -28.67
CA SER A 32 -8.64 -11.61 -27.95
C SER A 32 -9.81 -12.19 -28.73
N LEU A 33 -9.78 -12.08 -30.07
CA LEU A 33 -10.82 -12.59 -30.95
C LEU A 33 -10.87 -14.13 -30.96
N ILE A 34 -9.75 -14.82 -31.13
CA ILE A 34 -9.73 -16.30 -31.12
C ILE A 34 -10.11 -16.86 -29.73
N LEU A 35 -9.63 -16.24 -28.65
CA LEU A 35 -10.02 -16.61 -27.28
C LEU A 35 -11.53 -16.42 -27.04
N TRP A 36 -12.11 -15.37 -27.60
CA TRP A 36 -13.55 -15.11 -27.50
C TRP A 36 -14.38 -16.15 -28.27
N HIS A 37 -14.05 -16.46 -29.54
CA HIS A 37 -14.75 -17.52 -30.27
C HIS A 37 -14.57 -18.90 -29.63
N ALA A 38 -13.39 -19.18 -29.06
CA ALA A 38 -13.15 -20.39 -28.29
C ALA A 38 -14.04 -20.46 -27.03
N HIS A 39 -14.28 -19.35 -26.33
CA HIS A 39 -15.22 -19.27 -25.21
C HIS A 39 -16.69 -19.47 -25.65
N GLN A 40 -17.09 -18.94 -26.82
CA GLN A 40 -18.45 -19.04 -27.36
C GLN A 40 -18.81 -20.39 -28.00
N ASN A 41 -17.92 -21.40 -27.95
CA ASN A 41 -18.07 -22.68 -28.65
C ASN A 41 -18.17 -22.57 -30.19
N ASP A 42 -17.60 -21.51 -30.78
CA ASP A 42 -17.67 -21.24 -32.22
C ASP A 42 -16.46 -21.85 -32.95
N ALA A 43 -16.50 -23.18 -33.13
CA ALA A 43 -15.44 -23.92 -33.81
C ALA A 43 -15.23 -23.48 -35.27
N ALA A 44 -16.26 -22.95 -35.94
CA ALA A 44 -16.17 -22.49 -37.32
C ALA A 44 -15.34 -21.19 -37.43
N ALA A 45 -15.59 -20.21 -36.58
CA ALA A 45 -14.79 -18.99 -36.54
C ALA A 45 -13.37 -19.23 -36.00
N VAL A 46 -13.21 -20.12 -35.01
CA VAL A 46 -11.87 -20.54 -34.55
C VAL A 46 -11.08 -21.15 -35.71
N ARG A 47 -11.67 -22.10 -36.47
CA ARG A 47 -11.02 -22.70 -37.64
C ARG A 47 -10.63 -21.65 -38.68
N LYS A 48 -11.55 -20.75 -39.06
CA LYS A 48 -11.27 -19.67 -40.02
C LYS A 48 -10.13 -18.75 -39.56
N LEU A 49 -10.09 -18.37 -38.28
CA LEU A 49 -9.02 -17.52 -37.75
C LEU A 49 -7.65 -18.21 -37.81
N LEU A 50 -7.60 -19.53 -37.63
CA LEU A 50 -6.39 -20.35 -37.71
C LEU A 50 -5.95 -20.63 -39.16
N GLU A 51 -6.88 -20.66 -40.11
CA GLU A 51 -6.60 -20.70 -41.55
C GLU A 51 -6.00 -19.37 -42.03
N GLU A 52 -6.50 -18.24 -41.54
CA GLU A 52 -5.95 -16.90 -41.81
C GLU A 52 -4.58 -16.68 -41.12
N ASP A 53 -4.41 -17.17 -39.89
CA ASP A 53 -3.22 -16.96 -39.06
C ASP A 53 -3.03 -18.11 -38.07
N ARG A 54 -2.21 -19.09 -38.48
CA ARG A 54 -1.94 -20.29 -37.69
C ARG A 54 -1.22 -20.01 -36.37
N SER A 55 -0.56 -18.86 -36.22
CA SER A 55 0.13 -18.51 -34.97
C SER A 55 -0.85 -18.32 -33.80
N LEU A 56 -2.11 -18.00 -34.09
CA LEU A 56 -3.17 -17.79 -33.09
C LEU A 56 -3.47 -19.03 -32.23
N VAL A 57 -3.08 -20.24 -32.66
CA VAL A 57 -3.24 -21.45 -31.85
C VAL A 57 -2.44 -21.39 -30.54
N GLN A 58 -1.34 -20.64 -30.54
CA GLN A 58 -0.48 -20.40 -29.37
C GLN A 58 -0.72 -19.03 -28.72
N ALA A 59 -1.79 -18.32 -29.10
CA ALA A 59 -2.13 -17.02 -28.51
C ALA A 59 -2.41 -17.15 -27.01
N ARG A 60 -2.10 -16.10 -26.23
CA ARG A 60 -2.22 -16.10 -24.77
C ARG A 60 -2.94 -14.86 -24.25
N ASP A 61 -3.79 -15.03 -23.25
CA ASP A 61 -4.39 -13.92 -22.51
C ASP A 61 -3.46 -13.35 -21.41
N TYR A 62 -3.98 -12.42 -20.60
CA TYR A 62 -3.26 -11.81 -19.48
C TYR A 62 -2.82 -12.82 -18.39
N ASP A 63 -3.46 -13.98 -18.34
CA ASP A 63 -3.19 -15.07 -17.41
C ASP A 63 -2.44 -16.23 -18.11
N ASN A 64 -1.81 -15.96 -19.26
CA ASN A 64 -1.10 -16.93 -20.09
C ASN A 64 -1.95 -18.09 -20.64
N ARG A 65 -3.29 -18.04 -20.53
CA ARG A 65 -4.17 -19.11 -21.00
C ARG A 65 -4.25 -19.10 -22.52
N THR A 66 -4.16 -20.28 -23.11
CA THR A 66 -4.35 -20.51 -24.55
C THR A 66 -5.83 -20.72 -24.90
N PRO A 67 -6.25 -20.62 -26.18
CA PRO A 67 -7.60 -21.01 -26.58
C PRO A 67 -8.00 -22.43 -26.15
N LEU A 68 -7.02 -23.33 -26.01
CA LEU A 68 -7.27 -24.69 -25.55
C LEU A 68 -7.68 -24.74 -24.06
N HIS A 69 -7.02 -23.97 -23.18
CA HIS A 69 -7.46 -23.82 -21.78
C HIS A 69 -8.92 -23.36 -21.70
N VAL A 70 -9.27 -22.32 -22.47
CA VAL A 70 -10.64 -21.77 -22.53
C VAL A 70 -11.64 -22.84 -22.99
N ALA A 71 -11.35 -23.55 -24.07
CA ALA A 71 -12.21 -24.64 -24.55
C ALA A 71 -12.34 -25.76 -23.51
N SER A 72 -11.24 -26.12 -22.84
CA SER A 72 -11.18 -27.21 -21.87
C SER A 72 -11.97 -26.94 -20.59
N LEU A 73 -11.86 -25.72 -20.04
CA LEU A 73 -12.62 -25.26 -18.87
C LEU A 73 -14.14 -25.37 -19.10
N HIS A 74 -14.62 -25.00 -20.29
CA HIS A 74 -16.05 -25.07 -20.60
C HIS A 74 -16.51 -26.47 -21.06
N GLY A 75 -15.60 -27.29 -21.61
CA GLY A 75 -15.91 -28.61 -22.17
C GLY A 75 -16.28 -28.58 -23.65
N TRP A 76 -15.78 -27.60 -24.41
CA TRP A 76 -16.06 -27.41 -25.84
C TRP A 76 -15.25 -28.36 -26.72
N ILE A 77 -15.70 -29.61 -26.80
CA ILE A 77 -15.02 -30.73 -27.48
C ILE A 77 -14.62 -30.39 -28.92
N GLU A 78 -15.51 -29.84 -29.74
CA GLU A 78 -15.22 -29.57 -31.16
C GLU A 78 -14.25 -28.40 -31.36
N VAL A 79 -14.28 -27.39 -30.46
CA VAL A 79 -13.26 -26.33 -30.43
C VAL A 79 -11.90 -26.90 -30.01
N ALA A 80 -11.86 -27.74 -28.98
CA ALA A 80 -10.61 -28.36 -28.51
C ALA A 80 -9.99 -29.26 -29.58
N LYS A 81 -10.78 -30.11 -30.26
CA LYS A 81 -10.32 -30.90 -31.42
C LYS A 81 -9.73 -29.99 -32.51
N CYS A 82 -10.46 -28.94 -32.91
CA CYS A 82 -9.98 -28.00 -33.92
C CYS A 82 -8.66 -27.32 -33.51
N LEU A 83 -8.47 -27.00 -32.23
CA LEU A 83 -7.23 -26.41 -31.75
C LEU A 83 -6.07 -27.42 -31.76
N ILE A 84 -6.32 -28.66 -31.33
CA ILE A 84 -5.33 -29.74 -31.36
C ILE A 84 -4.91 -30.08 -32.80
N GLU A 85 -5.87 -30.17 -33.75
CA GLU A 85 -5.62 -30.35 -35.19
C GLU A 85 -4.62 -29.34 -35.75
N TYR A 86 -4.68 -28.08 -35.30
CA TYR A 86 -3.81 -27.00 -35.78
C TYR A 86 -2.47 -26.90 -35.04
N GLY A 87 -2.26 -27.69 -33.99
CA GLY A 87 -1.01 -27.78 -33.22
C GLY A 87 -1.04 -27.04 -31.88
N ALA A 88 -2.18 -26.97 -31.20
CA ALA A 88 -2.24 -26.50 -29.82
C ALA A 88 -1.45 -27.42 -28.88
N ASP A 89 -0.67 -26.82 -27.98
CA ASP A 89 0.04 -27.56 -26.94
C ASP A 89 -0.93 -27.98 -25.82
N VAL A 90 -1.22 -29.28 -25.76
CA VAL A 90 -2.09 -29.90 -24.74
C VAL A 90 -1.50 -29.85 -23.32
N ASN A 91 -0.22 -29.52 -23.18
CA ASN A 91 0.51 -29.39 -21.92
C ASN A 91 0.98 -27.94 -21.67
N ALA A 92 0.48 -26.97 -22.44
CA ALA A 92 0.74 -25.55 -22.20
C ALA A 92 0.36 -25.17 -20.77
N GLN A 93 1.17 -24.30 -20.15
CA GLN A 93 0.94 -23.84 -18.78
C GLN A 93 0.47 -22.38 -18.74
N ASP A 94 -0.60 -22.14 -17.98
CA ASP A 94 -1.10 -20.82 -17.63
C ASP A 94 -0.25 -20.13 -16.52
N ARG A 95 -0.69 -18.97 -16.04
CA ARG A 95 -0.08 -18.20 -14.95
C ARG A 95 0.04 -18.97 -13.62
N TRP A 96 -0.85 -19.92 -13.36
CA TRP A 96 -0.89 -20.75 -12.15
C TRP A 96 -0.21 -22.12 -12.34
N LYS A 97 0.35 -22.35 -13.53
CA LYS A 97 0.93 -23.63 -14.00
C LYS A 97 -0.08 -24.75 -14.18
N ASN A 98 -1.37 -24.43 -14.37
CA ASN A 98 -2.38 -25.39 -14.77
C ASN A 98 -2.20 -25.73 -16.25
N THR A 99 -2.54 -26.97 -16.63
CA THR A 99 -2.71 -27.40 -18.02
C THR A 99 -4.18 -27.37 -18.43
N PRO A 100 -4.51 -27.48 -19.73
CA PRO A 100 -5.89 -27.66 -20.18
C PRO A 100 -6.60 -28.88 -19.54
N VAL A 101 -5.86 -29.94 -19.20
CA VAL A 101 -6.39 -31.11 -18.47
C VAL A 101 -6.80 -30.72 -17.05
N ALA A 102 -5.96 -29.94 -16.36
CA ALA A 102 -6.27 -29.41 -15.03
C ALA A 102 -7.54 -28.54 -15.05
N ASP A 103 -7.66 -27.61 -16.01
CA ASP A 103 -8.89 -26.80 -16.15
C ASP A 103 -10.15 -27.67 -16.37
N ALA A 104 -10.05 -28.72 -17.21
CA ALA A 104 -11.15 -29.65 -17.44
C ALA A 104 -11.48 -30.52 -16.21
N GLU A 105 -10.47 -30.96 -15.45
CA GLU A 105 -10.63 -31.70 -14.19
C GLU A 105 -11.28 -30.84 -13.10
N GLY A 106 -10.88 -29.56 -12.97
CA GLY A 106 -11.45 -28.62 -12.01
C GLY A 106 -12.91 -28.28 -12.32
N ALA A 107 -13.24 -28.12 -13.60
CA ALA A 107 -14.60 -27.91 -14.08
C ALA A 107 -15.42 -29.22 -14.25
N LYS A 108 -14.87 -30.38 -13.84
CA LYS A 108 -15.52 -31.71 -13.86
C LYS A 108 -16.03 -32.13 -15.24
N LYS A 109 -15.28 -31.81 -16.29
CA LYS A 109 -15.63 -32.02 -17.72
C LYS A 109 -15.13 -33.38 -18.24
N HIS A 110 -15.68 -34.47 -17.72
CA HIS A 110 -15.29 -35.87 -18.03
C HIS A 110 -14.87 -36.13 -19.50
N ASN A 111 -15.75 -35.88 -20.48
CA ASN A 111 -15.46 -36.10 -21.90
C ASN A 111 -14.28 -35.28 -22.44
N MET A 112 -14.02 -34.10 -21.87
CA MET A 112 -12.88 -33.25 -22.23
C MET A 112 -11.59 -33.76 -21.60
N ILE A 113 -11.65 -34.26 -20.37
CA ILE A 113 -10.51 -34.89 -19.69
C ILE A 113 -10.06 -36.13 -20.47
N GLU A 114 -11.00 -36.96 -20.92
CA GLU A 114 -10.74 -38.12 -21.77
C GLU A 114 -10.10 -37.72 -23.12
N LEU A 115 -10.67 -36.73 -23.81
CA LEU A 115 -10.12 -36.18 -25.06
C LEU A 115 -8.68 -35.71 -24.88
N LEU A 116 -8.42 -34.82 -23.91
CA LEU A 116 -7.09 -34.25 -23.74
C LEU A 116 -6.06 -35.33 -23.34
N LYS A 117 -6.45 -36.29 -22.51
CA LYS A 117 -5.59 -37.43 -22.14
C LYS A 117 -5.31 -38.34 -23.34
N SER A 118 -6.25 -38.54 -24.27
CA SER A 118 -5.99 -39.32 -25.50
C SER A 118 -4.95 -38.67 -26.42
N TYR A 119 -4.77 -37.35 -26.33
CA TYR A 119 -3.72 -36.61 -27.03
C TYR A 119 -2.44 -36.37 -26.20
N GLY A 120 -2.28 -37.06 -25.06
CA GLY A 120 -1.06 -36.96 -24.22
C GLY A 120 -1.04 -35.76 -23.27
N GLY A 121 -2.19 -35.15 -22.99
CA GLY A 121 -2.36 -34.13 -21.96
C GLY A 121 -2.14 -34.71 -20.55
N LEU A 122 -1.29 -34.05 -19.77
CA LEU A 122 -0.97 -34.38 -18.38
C LEU A 122 -1.78 -33.49 -17.43
N SER A 123 -2.27 -34.07 -16.34
CA SER A 123 -2.74 -33.27 -15.20
C SER A 123 -1.52 -32.67 -14.51
N TYR A 124 -1.36 -31.35 -14.61
CA TYR A 124 -0.28 -30.60 -13.97
C TYR A 124 -0.83 -29.28 -13.47
N GLY A 125 -0.57 -28.97 -12.21
CA GLY A 125 -1.05 -27.77 -11.52
C GLY A 125 -0.38 -27.68 -10.16
N GLN A 126 0.72 -26.93 -10.06
CA GLN A 126 1.48 -26.88 -8.79
C GLN A 126 0.77 -26.07 -7.71
N ASN A 127 -0.12 -25.13 -8.05
CA ASN A 127 -0.86 -24.31 -7.08
C ASN A 127 -2.23 -23.84 -7.59
N GLY A 128 -3.33 -24.40 -7.09
CA GLY A 128 -4.47 -23.55 -6.68
C GLY A 128 -5.78 -23.52 -7.48
N SER A 129 -6.13 -24.52 -8.29
CA SER A 129 -7.52 -24.67 -8.81
C SER A 129 -8.21 -25.99 -8.38
N HIS A 130 -7.44 -27.05 -8.12
CA HIS A 130 -7.95 -28.38 -7.71
C HIS A 130 -8.10 -28.59 -6.21
N PHE A 131 -7.39 -27.82 -5.39
CA PHE A 131 -7.63 -27.87 -3.96
C PHE A 131 -9.03 -27.34 -3.71
N GLU A 132 -9.87 -28.14 -3.04
CA GLU A 132 -11.18 -27.66 -2.61
C GLU A 132 -10.99 -26.31 -1.91
N PRO A 133 -11.79 -25.28 -2.22
CA PRO A 133 -11.74 -24.03 -1.50
C PRO A 133 -11.90 -24.36 -0.02
N ARG A 134 -10.87 -24.10 0.80
CA ARG A 134 -10.99 -24.25 2.26
C ARG A 134 -12.25 -23.48 2.64
N PRO A 135 -13.29 -24.14 3.18
CA PRO A 135 -14.56 -23.47 3.40
C PRO A 135 -14.29 -22.26 4.28
N VAL A 136 -14.48 -21.06 3.72
CA VAL A 136 -14.41 -19.84 4.51
C VAL A 136 -15.62 -19.91 5.43
N PRO A 137 -15.44 -20.06 6.75
CA PRO A 137 -16.58 -20.20 7.63
C PRO A 137 -17.46 -18.95 7.50
N PRO A 138 -18.79 -19.11 7.47
CA PRO A 138 -19.69 -17.97 7.41
C PRO A 138 -19.41 -17.03 8.59
N PRO A 139 -19.70 -15.72 8.47
CA PRO A 139 -19.55 -14.77 9.56
C PRO A 139 -20.20 -15.30 10.85
N LEU A 140 -19.52 -15.12 11.98
CA LEU A 140 -19.97 -15.64 13.28
C LEU A 140 -21.37 -15.08 13.59
N SER A 141 -22.37 -15.96 13.66
CA SER A 141 -23.76 -15.53 13.83
C SER A 141 -23.94 -14.71 15.11
N ASN A 142 -24.65 -13.59 15.00
CA ASN A 142 -24.86 -12.59 16.05
C ASN A 142 -23.61 -11.85 16.56
N LYS A 143 -22.48 -11.87 15.83
CA LYS A 143 -21.30 -11.06 16.15
C LYS A 143 -21.12 -9.88 15.19
N CYS A 144 -20.27 -8.93 15.58
CA CYS A 144 -19.81 -7.88 14.67
C CYS A 144 -18.89 -8.48 13.61
N ASP A 145 -18.99 -7.99 12.36
CA ASP A 145 -18.22 -8.49 11.20
C ASP A 145 -16.69 -8.42 11.36
N TRP A 146 -16.20 -7.70 12.39
CA TRP A 146 -14.78 -7.53 12.71
C TRP A 146 -14.26 -8.47 13.83
N GLU A 147 -15.11 -9.21 14.55
CA GLU A 147 -14.63 -10.18 15.56
C GLU A 147 -14.18 -11.46 14.84
N ILE A 148 -12.89 -11.78 14.97
CA ILE A 148 -12.23 -12.92 14.32
C ILE A 148 -12.16 -14.10 15.31
N ASP A 149 -12.42 -15.33 14.86
CA ASP A 149 -12.06 -16.49 15.68
C ASP A 149 -10.53 -16.73 15.61
N PRO A 150 -9.80 -16.84 16.73
CA PRO A 150 -8.37 -17.12 16.75
C PRO A 150 -7.91 -18.29 15.87
N HIS A 151 -8.76 -19.30 15.63
CA HIS A 151 -8.42 -20.45 14.78
C HIS A 151 -8.35 -20.10 13.28
N GLU A 152 -8.86 -18.94 12.86
CA GLU A 152 -8.68 -18.45 11.49
C GLU A 152 -7.32 -17.79 11.23
N LEU A 153 -6.53 -17.56 12.29
CA LEU A 153 -5.20 -16.95 12.22
C LEU A 153 -4.13 -18.04 12.15
N ASP A 154 -3.51 -18.17 10.99
CA ASP A 154 -2.36 -19.06 10.77
C ASP A 154 -1.05 -18.37 11.20
N PHE A 155 -0.43 -18.93 12.22
CA PHE A 155 0.86 -18.49 12.76
C PHE A 155 2.04 -19.41 12.38
N THR A 156 1.84 -20.40 11.49
CA THR A 156 2.87 -21.41 11.13
C THR A 156 4.15 -20.79 10.60
N ASN A 157 4.04 -19.70 9.83
CA ASN A 157 5.16 -18.91 9.29
C ASN A 157 5.27 -17.52 9.96
N SER A 158 4.86 -17.41 11.22
CA SER A 158 4.91 -16.17 11.98
C SER A 158 6.33 -15.79 12.41
N HIS A 159 6.55 -14.49 12.60
CA HIS A 159 7.74 -13.95 13.25
C HIS A 159 7.39 -12.66 14.01
N LEU A 160 8.19 -12.34 15.02
CA LEU A 160 8.10 -11.10 15.77
C LEU A 160 8.51 -9.91 14.89
N ILE A 161 7.63 -8.93 14.74
CA ILE A 161 7.88 -7.65 14.06
C ILE A 161 8.40 -6.63 15.08
N GLY A 162 7.78 -6.58 16.26
CA GLY A 162 8.13 -5.64 17.32
C GLY A 162 7.57 -6.05 18.67
N LYS A 163 8.12 -5.50 19.75
CA LYS A 163 7.69 -5.80 21.13
C LYS A 163 7.61 -4.50 21.92
N GLY A 164 6.39 -4.15 22.34
CA GLY A 164 6.10 -3.01 23.19
C GLY A 164 5.94 -3.39 24.66
N SER A 165 5.57 -2.41 25.49
CA SER A 165 5.32 -2.64 26.92
C SER A 165 3.99 -3.34 27.22
N PHE A 166 3.02 -3.27 26.32
CA PHE A 166 1.68 -3.87 26.48
C PHE A 166 1.48 -5.18 25.70
N GLY A 167 2.35 -5.47 24.73
CA GLY A 167 2.10 -6.51 23.73
C GLY A 167 3.27 -6.78 22.79
N GLU A 168 3.12 -7.84 22.01
CA GLU A 168 3.98 -8.16 20.87
C GLU A 168 3.22 -7.96 19.56
N ILE A 169 3.91 -7.51 18.52
CA ILE A 169 3.38 -7.42 17.16
C ILE A 169 4.03 -8.55 16.37
N VAL A 170 3.22 -9.51 15.90
CA VAL A 170 3.69 -10.65 15.11
C VAL A 170 3.06 -10.64 13.72
N ARG A 171 3.81 -11.11 12.72
CA ARG A 171 3.26 -11.37 11.38
C ARG A 171 2.46 -12.68 11.41
N ALA A 172 1.28 -12.70 10.80
CA ALA A 172 0.47 -13.90 10.62
C ALA A 172 -0.24 -13.90 9.26
N CYS A 173 -1.02 -14.94 8.98
CA CYS A 173 -1.95 -15.00 7.86
C CYS A 173 -3.39 -15.16 8.38
N TRP A 174 -4.33 -14.35 7.87
CA TRP A 174 -5.77 -14.50 8.10
C TRP A 174 -6.45 -14.80 6.77
N ARG A 175 -7.12 -15.96 6.64
CA ARG A 175 -7.78 -16.40 5.40
C ARG A 175 -6.90 -16.29 4.13
N GLY A 176 -5.59 -16.52 4.28
CA GLY A 176 -4.57 -16.40 3.22
C GLY A 176 -3.97 -15.01 3.03
N THR A 177 -4.53 -13.96 3.64
CA THR A 177 -3.99 -12.59 3.61
C THR A 177 -2.94 -12.38 4.71
N PRO A 178 -1.73 -11.86 4.42
CA PRO A 178 -0.76 -11.48 5.45
C PRO A 178 -1.28 -10.31 6.31
N VAL A 179 -1.21 -10.47 7.62
CA VAL A 179 -1.70 -9.50 8.62
C VAL A 179 -0.66 -9.24 9.72
N ALA A 180 -0.73 -8.06 10.33
CA ALA A 180 0.00 -7.76 11.55
C ALA A 180 -0.95 -7.97 12.75
N VAL A 181 -0.49 -8.71 13.75
CA VAL A 181 -1.28 -9.08 14.93
C VAL A 181 -0.61 -8.53 16.18
N LYS A 182 -1.20 -7.50 16.78
CA LYS A 182 -0.78 -6.91 18.06
C LYS A 182 -1.48 -7.68 19.18
N ARG A 183 -0.74 -8.56 19.86
CA ARG A 183 -1.20 -9.44 20.93
C ARG A 183 -0.91 -8.83 22.29
N ILE A 184 -1.91 -8.73 23.17
CA ILE A 184 -1.72 -8.32 24.57
C ILE A 184 -0.96 -9.41 25.33
N LEU A 185 0.04 -9.03 26.13
CA LEU A 185 0.84 -9.99 26.91
C LEU A 185 -0.04 -10.77 27.90
N PRO A 186 0.19 -12.08 28.12
CA PRO A 186 -0.59 -12.89 29.07
C PRO A 186 -0.65 -12.27 30.48
N SER A 187 0.47 -11.70 30.95
CA SER A 187 0.59 -11.02 32.25
C SER A 187 -0.25 -9.74 32.39
N LEU A 188 -0.73 -9.17 31.28
CA LEU A 188 -1.59 -7.99 31.24
C LEU A 188 -3.03 -8.34 30.79
N SER A 189 -3.28 -9.59 30.40
CA SER A 189 -4.55 -10.02 29.79
C SER A 189 -5.74 -10.12 30.75
N ASP A 190 -5.51 -9.95 32.05
CA ASP A 190 -6.52 -9.88 33.12
C ASP A 190 -6.68 -8.48 33.72
N ASP A 191 -5.83 -7.51 33.32
CA ASP A 191 -5.93 -6.15 33.82
C ASP A 191 -7.14 -5.44 33.19
N LYS A 192 -8.11 -5.06 34.04
CA LYS A 192 -9.35 -4.41 33.61
C LYS A 192 -9.11 -3.10 32.85
N LEU A 193 -8.06 -2.34 33.18
CA LEU A 193 -7.71 -1.11 32.48
C LEU A 193 -7.18 -1.44 31.08
N VAL A 194 -6.26 -2.41 30.97
CA VAL A 194 -5.71 -2.85 29.67
C VAL A 194 -6.80 -3.42 28.77
N ILE A 195 -7.75 -4.20 29.30
CA ILE A 195 -8.89 -4.74 28.55
C ILE A 195 -9.84 -3.61 28.10
N GLN A 196 -10.12 -2.63 28.97
CA GLN A 196 -10.96 -1.49 28.63
C GLN A 196 -10.33 -0.63 27.54
N ASP A 197 -9.03 -0.35 27.67
CA ASP A 197 -8.24 0.42 26.71
C ASP A 197 -8.17 -0.29 25.36
N PHE A 198 -7.88 -1.60 25.34
CA PHE A 198 -7.90 -2.43 24.13
C PHE A 198 -9.28 -2.41 23.43
N ARG A 199 -10.38 -2.55 24.19
CA ARG A 199 -11.73 -2.44 23.62
C ARG A 199 -12.03 -1.05 23.09
N HIS A 200 -11.49 0.01 23.69
CA HIS A 200 -11.62 1.37 23.18
C HIS A 200 -10.83 1.57 21.88
N GLU A 201 -9.61 1.04 21.80
CA GLU A 201 -8.76 1.00 20.60
C GLU A 201 -9.50 0.33 19.42
N VAL A 202 -10.09 -0.85 19.64
CA VAL A 202 -10.91 -1.55 18.63
C VAL A 202 -12.12 -0.69 18.20
N ASN A 203 -12.90 -0.15 19.14
CA ASN A 203 -14.09 0.66 18.83
C ASN A 203 -13.79 1.96 18.08
N LEU A 204 -12.57 2.49 18.22
CA LEU A 204 -12.08 3.63 17.44
C LEU A 204 -11.64 3.16 16.05
N LEU A 205 -10.80 2.12 15.97
CA LEU A 205 -10.23 1.61 14.71
C LEU A 205 -11.28 1.07 13.73
N VAL A 206 -12.36 0.46 14.22
CA VAL A 206 -13.51 0.00 13.41
C VAL A 206 -14.09 1.11 12.52
N LYS A 207 -14.00 2.38 12.95
CA LYS A 207 -14.60 3.52 12.25
C LYS A 207 -13.68 4.15 11.21
N LEU A 208 -12.38 3.80 11.21
CA LEU A 208 -11.38 4.51 10.45
C LEU A 208 -11.06 3.81 9.13
N ARG A 209 -11.17 4.57 8.04
CA ARG A 209 -10.91 4.07 6.69
C ARG A 209 -10.39 5.17 5.78
N HIS A 210 -9.08 5.19 5.59
CA HIS A 210 -8.39 6.20 4.79
C HIS A 210 -7.10 5.61 4.17
N PRO A 211 -6.74 5.90 2.91
CA PRO A 211 -5.58 5.28 2.23
C PRO A 211 -4.24 5.44 2.95
N ASN A 212 -4.03 6.56 3.66
CA ASN A 212 -2.81 6.81 4.45
C ASN A 212 -2.97 6.49 5.95
N ILE A 213 -3.97 5.70 6.34
CA ILE A 213 -4.12 5.13 7.68
C ILE A 213 -4.01 3.61 7.58
N VAL A 214 -3.30 2.98 8.52
CA VAL A 214 -3.19 1.52 8.60
C VAL A 214 -4.58 0.91 8.81
N GLN A 215 -5.00 0.09 7.85
CA GLN A 215 -6.33 -0.51 7.82
C GLN A 215 -6.48 -1.56 8.93
N PHE A 216 -7.44 -1.30 9.82
CA PHE A 216 -7.98 -2.30 10.73
C PHE A 216 -8.75 -3.37 9.95
N LEU A 217 -8.52 -4.65 10.28
CA LEU A 217 -9.15 -5.80 9.64
C LEU A 217 -10.05 -6.58 10.60
N GLY A 218 -9.71 -6.62 11.89
CA GLY A 218 -10.52 -7.26 12.91
C GLY A 218 -9.83 -7.31 14.27
N ALA A 219 -10.51 -7.92 15.24
CA ALA A 219 -10.00 -8.13 16.58
C ALA A 219 -10.45 -9.48 17.15
N VAL A 220 -9.74 -9.93 18.19
CA VAL A 220 -10.18 -10.96 19.12
C VAL A 220 -10.39 -10.28 20.46
N THR A 221 -11.65 -10.14 20.86
CA THR A 221 -12.06 -9.42 22.09
C THR A 221 -12.71 -10.32 23.14
N GLU A 222 -13.14 -11.52 22.75
CA GLU A 222 -13.78 -12.51 23.65
C GLU A 222 -12.83 -13.62 24.14
N LYS A 223 -11.87 -14.04 23.30
CA LYS A 223 -10.93 -15.14 23.60
C LYS A 223 -9.54 -14.57 23.94
N LYS A 224 -8.75 -15.33 24.70
CA LYS A 224 -7.35 -14.99 25.02
C LYS A 224 -6.36 -15.71 24.08
N PRO A 225 -5.20 -15.10 23.77
CA PRO A 225 -4.83 -13.72 24.07
C PRO A 225 -5.72 -12.73 23.29
N LEU A 226 -5.89 -11.51 23.83
CA LEU A 226 -6.56 -10.44 23.10
C LEU A 226 -5.66 -9.97 21.95
N MET A 227 -6.23 -9.81 20.76
CA MET A 227 -5.47 -9.55 19.53
C MET A 227 -6.13 -8.48 18.67
N LEU A 228 -5.36 -7.48 18.25
CA LEU A 228 -5.76 -6.50 17.24
C LEU A 228 -5.11 -6.89 15.90
N ILE A 229 -5.90 -6.96 14.82
CA ILE A 229 -5.46 -7.39 13.49
C ILE A 229 -5.57 -6.22 12.52
N THR A 230 -4.43 -5.86 11.90
CA THR A 230 -4.33 -4.84 10.85
C THR A 230 -3.68 -5.41 9.58
N GLU A 231 -3.75 -4.67 8.49
CA GLU A 231 -2.96 -4.98 7.28
C GLU A 231 -1.45 -5.08 7.61
N TYR A 232 -0.75 -6.02 6.96
CA TYR A 232 0.70 -6.13 7.06
C TYR A 232 1.38 -5.34 5.93
N LEU A 233 2.06 -4.25 6.30
CA LEU A 233 2.78 -3.40 5.36
C LEU A 233 4.23 -3.88 5.20
N ARG A 234 4.60 -4.22 3.96
CA ARG A 234 5.84 -4.98 3.68
C ARG A 234 7.11 -4.13 3.66
N GLY A 235 6.99 -2.80 3.59
CA GLY A 235 8.14 -1.90 3.54
C GLY A 235 8.78 -1.61 4.92
N GLY A 236 8.19 -2.11 6.01
CA GLY A 236 8.65 -1.81 7.37
C GLY A 236 8.21 -0.43 7.86
N ASP A 237 8.96 0.13 8.81
CA ASP A 237 8.73 1.46 9.38
C ASP A 237 9.73 2.52 8.89
N LEU A 238 9.33 3.79 8.97
CA LEU A 238 10.13 4.92 8.46
C LEU A 238 11.45 5.10 9.23
N HIS A 239 11.52 4.72 10.50
CA HIS A 239 12.79 4.75 11.25
C HIS A 239 13.80 3.75 10.67
N GLN A 240 13.38 2.52 10.33
CA GLN A 240 14.24 1.55 9.65
C GLN A 240 14.65 2.03 8.25
N CYS A 241 13.72 2.63 7.51
CA CYS A 241 14.00 3.20 6.18
C CYS A 241 15.07 4.30 6.24
N LEU A 242 14.94 5.26 7.16
CA LEU A 242 15.90 6.35 7.34
C LEU A 242 17.25 5.85 7.87
N LYS A 243 17.25 4.90 8.82
CA LYS A 243 18.50 4.26 9.29
C LYS A 243 19.26 3.52 8.16
N GLY A 244 18.56 3.00 7.16
CA GLY A 244 19.15 2.29 6.03
C GLY A 244 19.56 3.19 4.86
N LYS A 245 18.79 4.25 4.57
CA LYS A 245 19.01 5.15 3.41
C LYS A 245 19.71 6.47 3.76
N GLY A 246 19.71 6.88 5.03
CA GLY A 246 20.07 8.23 5.44
C GLY A 246 19.02 9.26 5.00
N ALA A 247 19.50 10.46 4.64
CA ALA A 247 18.64 11.56 4.20
C ALA A 247 17.90 11.24 2.89
N LEU A 248 16.61 11.60 2.83
CA LEU A 248 15.79 11.43 1.63
C LEU A 248 15.96 12.63 0.70
N SER A 249 15.72 12.42 -0.59
CA SER A 249 15.62 13.54 -1.53
C SER A 249 14.40 14.42 -1.18
N PRO A 250 14.42 15.73 -1.48
CA PRO A 250 13.29 16.62 -1.21
C PRO A 250 11.98 16.14 -1.85
N ALA A 251 12.05 15.61 -3.07
CA ALA A 251 10.89 15.04 -3.76
C ALA A 251 10.28 13.86 -2.99
N THR A 252 11.10 12.93 -2.50
CA THR A 252 10.65 11.79 -1.69
C THR A 252 10.13 12.27 -0.32
N ALA A 253 10.85 13.16 0.36
CA ALA A 253 10.44 13.72 1.65
C ALA A 253 9.10 14.46 1.56
N VAL A 254 8.85 15.22 0.49
CA VAL A 254 7.56 15.91 0.27
C VAL A 254 6.43 14.93 -0.05
N ASN A 255 6.67 13.88 -0.84
CA ASN A 255 5.67 12.83 -1.06
C ASN A 255 5.30 12.11 0.24
N PHE A 256 6.28 11.81 1.09
CA PHE A 256 6.07 11.19 2.40
C PHE A 256 5.35 12.12 3.37
N ALA A 257 5.73 13.40 3.39
CA ALA A 257 5.07 14.43 4.16
C ALA A 257 3.61 14.59 3.76
N LEU A 258 3.28 14.54 2.46
CA LEU A 258 1.91 14.57 1.96
C LEU A 258 1.10 13.37 2.48
N ASP A 259 1.63 12.16 2.41
CA ASP A 259 0.93 10.96 2.86
C ASP A 259 0.69 10.97 4.38
N ILE A 260 1.68 11.34 5.20
CA ILE A 260 1.51 11.52 6.65
C ILE A 260 0.47 12.61 6.94
N ALA A 261 0.56 13.76 6.24
CA ALA A 261 -0.36 14.88 6.44
C ALA A 261 -1.80 14.55 6.02
N ARG A 262 -2.01 13.70 4.99
CA ARG A 262 -3.35 13.21 4.61
C ARG A 262 -3.94 12.32 5.71
N GLY A 263 -3.17 11.35 6.20
CA GLY A 263 -3.59 10.49 7.31
C GLY A 263 -3.95 11.29 8.56
N MET A 264 -3.10 12.25 8.94
CA MET A 264 -3.35 13.10 10.10
C MET A 264 -4.50 14.10 9.88
N ALA A 265 -4.67 14.66 8.68
CA ALA A 265 -5.80 15.51 8.34
C ALA A 265 -7.13 14.75 8.48
N TYR A 266 -7.17 13.48 8.09
CA TYR A 266 -8.35 12.63 8.30
C TYR A 266 -8.69 12.48 9.79
N LEU A 267 -7.73 12.01 10.60
CA LEU A 267 -7.92 11.85 12.07
C LEU A 267 -8.34 13.15 12.77
N HIS A 268 -7.80 14.28 12.35
CA HIS A 268 -8.04 15.60 12.96
C HIS A 268 -9.38 16.24 12.57
N ASN A 269 -10.10 15.70 11.57
CA ASN A 269 -11.40 16.21 11.11
C ASN A 269 -12.55 15.22 11.30
N GLU A 270 -12.30 14.06 11.89
CA GLU A 270 -13.36 13.16 12.38
C GLU A 270 -14.30 13.90 13.37
N PRO A 271 -15.60 13.58 13.42
CA PRO A 271 -16.57 14.26 14.29
C PRO A 271 -16.18 14.23 15.78
N ASN A 272 -15.49 13.17 16.19
CA ASN A 272 -14.76 13.13 17.46
C ASN A 272 -13.27 13.21 17.11
N VAL A 273 -12.67 14.41 17.24
CA VAL A 273 -11.28 14.67 16.84
C VAL A 273 -10.31 13.68 17.47
N ILE A 274 -9.58 12.93 16.63
CA ILE A 274 -8.58 11.96 17.07
C ILE A 274 -7.21 12.63 17.04
N ILE A 275 -6.54 12.68 18.19
CA ILE A 275 -5.16 13.18 18.34
C ILE A 275 -4.26 11.95 18.48
N HIS A 276 -3.19 11.81 17.68
CA HIS A 276 -2.35 10.62 17.68
C HIS A 276 -1.42 10.54 18.91
N ARG A 277 -0.83 11.67 19.33
CA ARG A 277 0.03 11.86 20.52
C ARG A 277 1.35 11.07 20.61
N ASP A 278 1.53 10.05 19.78
CA ASP A 278 2.77 9.27 19.64
C ASP A 278 3.16 9.15 18.16
N LEU A 279 2.93 10.21 17.37
CA LEU A 279 3.33 10.27 15.98
C LEU A 279 4.87 10.33 15.91
N LYS A 280 5.49 9.26 15.40
CA LYS A 280 6.95 9.08 15.31
C LYS A 280 7.29 8.17 14.12
N PRO A 281 8.55 8.16 13.61
CA PRO A 281 8.87 7.38 12.41
C PRO A 281 8.64 5.86 12.54
N ARG A 282 8.66 5.30 13.75
CA ARG A 282 8.27 3.88 14.01
C ARG A 282 6.78 3.59 13.76
N ASN A 283 5.93 4.60 13.91
CA ASN A 283 4.47 4.51 13.76
C ASN A 283 4.02 4.96 12.35
N VAL A 284 4.98 5.24 11.45
CA VAL A 284 4.74 5.55 10.04
C VAL A 284 5.32 4.41 9.21
N LEU A 285 4.45 3.70 8.51
CA LEU A 285 4.75 2.44 7.85
C LEU A 285 4.76 2.58 6.32
N LEU A 286 5.66 1.84 5.67
CA LEU A 286 5.84 1.85 4.22
C LEU A 286 5.04 0.73 3.58
N VAL A 287 4.20 1.07 2.59
CA VAL A 287 3.31 0.09 1.92
C VAL A 287 4.11 -1.04 1.26
N ASN A 288 5.22 -0.71 0.64
CA ASN A 288 6.11 -1.65 -0.04
C ASN A 288 7.60 -1.25 0.13
N SER A 289 8.50 -2.14 -0.28
CA SER A 289 9.96 -1.94 -0.18
C SER A 289 10.50 -0.85 -1.12
N ASN A 290 9.76 -0.51 -2.19
CA ASN A 290 10.08 0.61 -3.07
C ASN A 290 9.91 1.96 -2.37
N ALA A 291 9.13 1.99 -1.28
CA ALA A 291 8.80 3.17 -0.50
C ALA A 291 7.98 4.18 -1.32
N ASP A 292 6.94 3.70 -2.03
CA ASP A 292 6.10 4.56 -2.88
C ASP A 292 5.10 5.40 -2.06
N HIS A 293 4.55 4.81 -0.99
CA HIS A 293 3.49 5.40 -0.16
C HIS A 293 3.64 5.06 1.32
N LEU A 294 3.17 5.98 2.17
CA LEU A 294 3.15 5.82 3.63
C LEU A 294 1.73 5.71 4.20
N LYS A 295 1.62 4.96 5.30
CA LYS A 295 0.43 4.92 6.16
C LYS A 295 0.81 5.16 7.62
N VAL A 296 -0.01 5.93 8.33
CA VAL A 296 0.13 6.17 9.77
C VAL A 296 -0.58 5.05 10.53
N GLY A 297 0.12 4.43 11.49
CA GLY A 297 -0.36 3.35 12.34
C GLY A 297 -0.13 3.62 13.82
N ASP A 298 -0.48 2.64 14.67
CA ASP A 298 -0.28 2.66 16.14
C ASP A 298 -0.65 3.98 16.85
N PHE A 299 -1.72 4.62 16.38
CA PHE A 299 -2.41 5.73 17.05
C PHE A 299 -3.48 5.24 18.04
N GLY A 300 -3.61 3.92 18.20
CA GLY A 300 -4.41 3.29 19.22
C GLY A 300 -3.90 3.64 20.61
N LEU A 301 -4.78 4.22 21.44
CA LEU A 301 -4.45 4.71 22.78
C LEU A 301 -3.37 5.80 22.79
N SER A 302 -3.66 6.89 22.06
CA SER A 302 -3.36 8.25 22.47
C SER A 302 -3.87 8.50 23.91
N LYS A 303 -3.07 8.04 24.88
CA LYS A 303 -3.45 7.58 26.23
C LYS A 303 -4.54 8.40 26.91
N LEU A 304 -5.53 7.72 27.48
CA LEU A 304 -6.75 8.31 28.06
C LEU A 304 -6.50 9.67 28.73
N ILE A 305 -7.02 10.73 28.12
CA ILE A 305 -7.39 11.90 28.90
C ILE A 305 -8.68 11.54 29.61
N ARG A 306 -8.57 11.18 30.89
CA ARG A 306 -9.59 11.52 31.88
C ARG A 306 -9.12 12.78 32.60
N VAL A 307 -9.46 13.97 32.07
CA VAL A 307 -9.40 15.19 32.91
C VAL A 307 -10.52 15.08 33.95
N GLN A 308 -10.23 14.38 35.04
CA GLN A 308 -10.99 14.47 36.28
C GLN A 308 -10.07 14.57 37.50
N ASN A 309 -8.94 13.85 37.53
CA ASN A 309 -7.96 13.92 38.62
C ASN A 309 -6.55 14.32 38.13
N SER A 310 -5.89 15.23 38.85
CA SER A 310 -4.61 15.85 38.49
C SER A 310 -3.36 15.02 38.83
N HIS A 311 -3.51 13.74 39.17
CA HIS A 311 -2.43 12.93 39.76
C HIS A 311 -2.19 11.55 39.11
N ASP A 312 -2.91 11.19 38.04
CA ASP A 312 -2.60 9.97 37.30
C ASP A 312 -1.39 10.18 36.39
N ILE A 313 -0.22 9.76 36.88
CA ILE A 313 1.09 9.95 36.27
C ILE A 313 1.17 9.23 34.92
N TYR A 314 1.47 10.01 33.87
CA TYR A 314 1.67 9.54 32.50
C TYR A 314 2.97 8.73 32.38
N LYS A 315 2.98 7.47 32.85
CA LYS A 315 4.10 6.54 32.59
C LYS A 315 4.15 6.20 31.09
N MET A 316 5.03 6.89 30.36
CA MET A 316 5.52 6.42 29.07
C MET A 316 6.42 5.20 29.29
N THR A 317 5.83 4.01 29.20
CA THR A 317 6.49 2.73 29.43
C THR A 317 7.34 2.28 28.22
N GLY A 318 8.67 2.39 28.37
CA GLY A 318 9.63 1.47 27.73
C GLY A 318 10.37 1.96 26.49
N GLU A 319 9.83 2.86 25.68
CA GLU A 319 10.52 3.37 24.49
C GLU A 319 11.09 4.77 24.70
N THR A 320 12.32 4.84 25.22
CA THR A 320 13.05 6.10 25.49
C THR A 320 13.06 7.04 24.28
N GLY A 321 13.19 6.51 23.06
CA GLY A 321 13.22 7.30 21.82
C GLY A 321 11.99 8.17 21.52
N SER A 322 10.82 7.86 22.09
CA SER A 322 9.56 8.56 21.74
C SER A 322 9.52 10.02 22.21
N TYR A 323 10.24 10.35 23.29
CA TYR A 323 10.33 11.72 23.81
C TYR A 323 10.85 12.74 22.77
N ARG A 324 11.69 12.31 21.83
CA ARG A 324 12.33 13.18 20.82
C ARG A 324 11.33 13.91 19.90
N TYR A 325 10.16 13.31 19.66
CA TYR A 325 9.10 13.86 18.79
C TYR A 325 7.98 14.54 19.59
N MET A 326 8.09 14.59 20.92
CA MET A 326 7.07 15.10 21.82
C MET A 326 7.00 16.63 21.81
N ALA A 327 5.80 17.18 21.72
CA ALA A 327 5.60 18.63 21.78
C ALA A 327 5.95 19.22 23.18
N PRO A 328 6.53 20.44 23.25
CA PRO A 328 6.92 21.10 24.50
C PRO A 328 5.83 21.13 25.58
N GLU A 329 4.58 21.38 25.18
CA GLU A 329 3.42 21.45 26.08
C GLU A 329 3.03 20.08 26.66
N VAL A 330 3.22 18.99 25.92
CA VAL A 330 3.00 17.62 26.40
C VAL A 330 4.09 17.26 27.41
N PHE A 331 5.36 17.52 27.07
CA PHE A 331 6.50 17.30 27.96
C PHE A 331 6.39 18.11 29.27
N LYS A 332 5.91 19.36 29.19
CA LYS A 332 5.65 20.23 30.35
C LYS A 332 4.31 19.97 31.05
N HIS A 333 3.60 18.89 30.71
CA HIS A 333 2.33 18.48 31.33
C HIS A 333 1.24 19.59 31.33
N ARG A 334 1.23 20.41 30.28
CA ARG A 334 0.27 21.51 30.10
C ARG A 334 -0.97 21.01 29.35
N LYS A 335 -2.03 21.82 29.32
CA LYS A 335 -3.16 21.59 28.40
C LYS A 335 -2.65 21.68 26.96
N TYR A 336 -3.12 20.77 26.12
CA TYR A 336 -2.75 20.66 24.71
C TYR A 336 -3.95 20.29 23.85
N ASP A 337 -3.83 20.49 22.54
CA ASP A 337 -4.84 20.16 21.54
C ASP A 337 -4.23 19.30 20.41
N LYS A 338 -4.87 19.24 19.25
CA LYS A 338 -4.39 18.48 18.10
C LYS A 338 -3.09 19.02 17.48
N LYS A 339 -2.64 20.24 17.80
CA LYS A 339 -1.38 20.83 17.30
C LYS A 339 -0.12 20.16 17.86
N VAL A 340 -0.25 19.22 18.81
CA VAL A 340 0.88 18.38 19.26
C VAL A 340 1.37 17.47 18.13
N ASP A 341 0.46 16.89 17.34
CA ASP A 341 0.82 16.00 16.23
C ASP A 341 1.49 16.77 15.10
N VAL A 342 1.15 18.05 14.92
CA VAL A 342 1.80 18.96 13.96
C VAL A 342 3.27 19.21 14.33
N PHE A 343 3.56 19.31 15.64
CA PHE A 343 4.92 19.41 16.14
C PHE A 343 5.71 18.13 15.88
N SER A 344 5.10 16.97 16.18
CA SER A 344 5.72 15.66 15.92
C SER A 344 5.97 15.44 14.42
N PHE A 345 5.03 15.84 13.55
CA PHE A 345 5.20 15.84 12.11
C PHE A 345 6.41 16.68 11.64
N ALA A 346 6.64 17.87 12.22
CA ALA A 346 7.81 18.68 11.91
C ALA A 346 9.13 17.97 12.28
N MET A 347 9.16 17.27 13.42
CA MET A 347 10.33 16.49 13.84
C MET A 347 10.60 15.31 12.89
N ILE A 348 9.55 14.66 12.37
CA ILE A 348 9.68 13.61 11.34
C ILE A 348 10.16 14.20 10.01
N LEU A 349 9.61 15.34 9.58
CA LEU A 349 10.03 16.02 8.34
C LEU A 349 11.49 16.48 8.40
N TYR A 350 11.95 16.98 9.55
CA TYR A 350 13.36 17.26 9.79
C TYR A 350 14.22 15.99 9.63
N GLU A 351 13.85 14.86 10.26
CA GLU A 351 14.60 13.60 10.18
C GLU A 351 14.67 13.07 8.73
N MET A 352 13.57 13.18 7.97
CA MET A 352 13.56 12.81 6.55
C MET A 352 14.53 13.63 5.70
N LEU A 353 14.76 14.90 6.03
CA LEU A 353 15.61 15.81 5.26
C LEU A 353 17.08 15.78 5.69
N GLU A 354 17.36 15.54 6.97
CA GLU A 354 18.71 15.50 7.53
C GLU A 354 19.29 14.08 7.60
N GLY A 355 18.44 13.04 7.55
CA GLY A 355 18.82 11.63 7.63
C GLY A 355 19.14 11.12 9.03
N GLU A 356 19.12 12.01 10.03
CA GLU A 356 19.51 11.74 11.41
C GLU A 356 18.43 12.22 12.39
N PRO A 357 18.14 11.49 13.48
CA PRO A 357 17.11 11.87 14.45
C PRO A 357 17.30 13.30 14.99
N PRO A 358 16.21 14.06 15.23
CA PRO A 358 16.30 15.43 15.72
C PRO A 358 17.09 15.50 17.03
N LEU A 359 18.20 16.25 17.07
CA LEU A 359 19.12 16.31 18.23
C LEU A 359 19.75 14.94 18.59
N SER A 360 20.18 14.14 17.59
CA SER A 360 20.76 12.80 17.77
C SER A 360 21.94 12.70 18.74
N ASN A 361 22.63 13.82 19.01
CA ASN A 361 23.71 13.92 20.00
C ASN A 361 23.26 14.00 21.47
N TYR A 362 21.95 14.02 21.73
CA TYR A 362 21.35 14.01 23.07
C TYR A 362 20.55 12.72 23.29
N GLU A 363 20.51 12.24 24.53
CA GLU A 363 19.52 11.24 24.92
C GLU A 363 18.09 11.75 24.70
N ALA A 364 17.16 10.86 24.36
CA ALA A 364 15.86 11.28 23.84
C ALA A 364 15.01 12.11 24.84
N TYR A 365 15.18 11.88 26.14
CA TYR A 365 14.57 12.72 27.20
C TYR A 365 15.25 14.10 27.30
N GLU A 366 16.56 14.17 27.16
CA GLU A 366 17.32 15.43 27.19
C GLU A 366 17.03 16.29 25.96
N ALA A 367 16.91 15.67 24.78
CA ALA A 367 16.48 16.30 23.56
C ALA A 367 15.10 16.97 23.73
N ALA A 368 14.14 16.24 24.33
CA ALA A 368 12.81 16.75 24.63
C ALA A 368 12.85 17.92 25.62
N LYS A 369 13.68 17.84 26.68
CA LYS A 369 13.90 18.94 27.62
C LYS A 369 14.47 20.18 26.93
N TYR A 370 15.53 20.01 26.15
CA TYR A 370 16.20 21.10 25.41
C TYR A 370 15.24 21.83 24.45
N VAL A 371 14.39 21.07 23.76
CA VAL A 371 13.30 21.55 22.90
C VAL A 371 12.21 22.26 23.70
N ALA A 372 11.85 21.72 24.87
CA ALA A 372 10.85 22.30 25.75
C ALA A 372 11.32 23.65 26.33
N ASP A 373 12.63 23.83 26.51
CA ASP A 373 13.26 25.09 26.94
C ASP A 373 13.40 26.13 25.80
N GLY A 374 12.93 25.80 24.59
CA GLY A 374 12.74 26.75 23.48
C GLY A 374 13.67 26.53 22.29
N HIS A 375 14.71 25.72 22.44
CA HIS A 375 15.66 25.42 21.36
C HIS A 375 15.02 24.55 20.27
N ARG A 376 15.62 24.54 19.08
CA ARG A 376 15.17 23.71 17.95
C ARG A 376 16.37 23.03 17.26
N PRO A 377 16.16 21.88 16.60
CA PRO A 377 17.17 21.28 15.73
C PRO A 377 17.65 22.28 14.66
N ILE A 378 18.94 22.25 14.32
CA ILE A 378 19.55 23.11 13.30
C ILE A 378 19.71 22.29 12.03
N PHE A 379 19.06 22.71 10.95
CA PHE A 379 19.25 22.14 9.63
C PHE A 379 20.70 22.29 9.14
N ARG A 380 21.35 21.18 8.77
CA ARG A 380 22.75 21.11 8.30
C ARG A 380 22.83 20.73 6.82
N ALA A 381 21.85 19.98 6.32
CA ALA A 381 21.78 19.62 4.91
C ALA A 381 21.62 20.88 4.04
N LYS A 382 22.12 20.82 2.80
CA LYS A 382 21.89 21.87 1.79
C LYS A 382 20.81 21.49 0.76
N GLY A 383 20.16 20.35 0.95
CA GLY A 383 19.28 19.75 -0.06
C GLY A 383 17.84 20.23 -0.06
N TYR A 384 17.32 20.79 1.04
CA TYR A 384 15.91 21.20 1.13
C TYR A 384 15.66 22.59 0.52
N THR A 385 14.41 22.85 0.09
CA THR A 385 14.01 24.19 -0.39
C THR A 385 13.70 25.14 0.79
N PRO A 386 13.86 26.46 0.64
CA PRO A 386 13.54 27.43 1.70
C PRO A 386 12.10 27.32 2.22
N GLU A 387 11.15 27.04 1.34
CA GLU A 387 9.72 26.92 1.65
C GLU A 387 9.43 25.68 2.50
N LEU A 388 10.17 24.59 2.27
CA LEU A 388 10.04 23.35 3.04
C LEU A 388 10.63 23.50 4.45
N LYS A 389 11.74 24.22 4.57
CA LYS A 389 12.29 24.64 5.87
C LYS A 389 11.30 25.53 6.62
N GLU A 390 10.80 26.59 5.98
CA GLU A 390 9.86 27.55 6.59
C GLU A 390 8.53 26.88 6.99
N LEU A 391 8.05 25.90 6.21
CA LEU A 391 6.93 25.04 6.59
C LEU A 391 7.25 24.24 7.86
N THR A 392 8.41 23.58 7.92
CA THR A 392 8.84 22.80 9.08
C THR A 392 8.97 23.67 10.33
N GLU A 393 9.53 24.88 10.17
CA GLU A 393 9.73 25.85 11.26
C GLU A 393 8.41 26.39 11.81
N ASN A 394 7.41 26.61 10.96
CA ASN A 394 6.06 26.96 11.41
C ASN A 394 5.37 25.79 12.13
N CYS A 395 5.56 24.55 11.66
CA CYS A 395 4.97 23.36 12.29
C CYS A 395 5.52 23.07 13.70
N TRP A 396 6.79 23.37 13.99
CA TRP A 396 7.36 23.23 15.36
C TRP A 396 7.37 24.52 16.20
N ALA A 397 6.61 25.55 15.80
CA ALA A 397 6.59 26.84 16.49
C ALA A 397 6.29 26.70 18.00
N ALA A 398 6.94 27.52 18.82
CA ALA A 398 6.74 27.52 20.28
C ALA A 398 5.31 27.96 20.67
N ASP A 399 4.74 28.91 19.91
CA ASP A 399 3.33 29.29 19.96
C ASP A 399 2.49 28.29 19.14
N THR A 400 1.57 27.59 19.81
CA THR A 400 0.67 26.59 19.21
C THR A 400 -0.30 27.20 18.18
N ASN A 401 -0.57 28.50 18.26
CA ASN A 401 -1.44 29.20 17.31
C ASN A 401 -0.77 29.39 15.94
N LYS A 402 0.57 29.54 15.91
CA LYS A 402 1.35 29.66 14.67
C LYS A 402 1.52 28.35 13.91
N ARG A 403 1.33 27.21 14.59
CA ARG A 403 1.39 25.90 13.93
C ARG A 403 0.19 25.74 12.99
N PRO A 404 0.39 25.47 11.68
CA PRO A 404 -0.72 25.26 10.76
C PRO A 404 -1.52 23.98 11.11
N SER A 405 -2.74 23.88 10.60
CA SER A 405 -3.49 22.62 10.54
C SER A 405 -2.95 21.71 9.43
N PHE A 406 -3.19 20.40 9.51
CA PHE A 406 -2.79 19.48 8.45
C PHE A 406 -3.41 19.81 7.07
N LEU A 407 -4.60 20.42 7.02
CA LEU A 407 -5.19 20.90 5.76
C LEU A 407 -4.40 22.07 5.12
N GLU A 408 -3.81 22.94 5.93
CA GLU A 408 -2.93 24.03 5.46
C GLU A 408 -1.55 23.50 5.08
N ILE A 409 -1.03 22.52 5.84
CA ILE A 409 0.22 21.81 5.52
C ILE A 409 0.11 21.14 4.15
N LEU A 410 -1.00 20.44 3.86
CA LEU A 410 -1.23 19.80 2.56
C LEU A 410 -1.17 20.81 1.41
N LYS A 411 -1.89 21.92 1.49
CA LYS A 411 -1.86 22.99 0.48
C LYS A 411 -0.45 23.55 0.25
N ARG A 412 0.34 23.71 1.33
CA ARG A 412 1.74 24.17 1.23
C ARG A 412 2.64 23.11 0.58
N LEU A 413 2.52 21.84 0.95
CA LEU A 413 3.29 20.73 0.39
C LEU A 413 2.97 20.48 -1.09
N GLU A 414 1.71 20.62 -1.50
CA GLU A 414 1.31 20.49 -2.91
C GLU A 414 1.97 21.57 -3.77
N LYS A 415 1.95 22.83 -3.32
CA LYS A 415 2.68 23.93 -3.99
C LYS A 415 4.20 23.69 -4.05
N ILE A 416 4.81 23.21 -2.95
CA ILE A 416 6.25 22.88 -2.91
C ILE A 416 6.57 21.74 -3.88
N LYS A 417 5.69 20.73 -3.97
CA LYS A 417 5.84 19.59 -4.89
C LYS A 417 5.85 20.06 -6.36
N GLU A 418 4.97 20.99 -6.73
CA GLU A 418 4.97 21.58 -8.07
C GLU A 418 6.32 22.26 -8.39
N THR A 419 6.87 23.05 -7.47
CA THR A 419 8.18 23.71 -7.64
C THR A 419 9.31 22.69 -7.82
N ILE A 420 9.39 21.65 -6.98
CA ILE A 420 10.43 20.61 -7.07
C ILE A 420 10.34 19.83 -8.39
N HIS A 421 9.12 19.56 -8.89
CA HIS A 421 8.93 18.91 -10.18
C HIS A 421 9.37 19.79 -11.36
N LEU A 422 9.26 21.11 -11.23
CA LEU A 422 9.74 22.03 -12.25
C LEU A 422 11.26 21.90 -12.39
N ASP A 423 12.07 22.13 -11.35
CA ASP A 423 13.54 22.16 -11.45
C ASP A 423 14.20 20.96 -12.18
N HIS A 424 13.56 19.78 -12.17
CA HIS A 424 14.06 18.59 -12.88
C HIS A 424 13.90 18.64 -14.41
N HIS A 425 12.99 19.44 -14.97
CA HIS A 425 12.74 19.50 -16.41
C HIS A 425 13.78 20.33 -17.20
N TRP A 426 14.56 21.18 -16.55
CA TRP A 426 15.52 22.09 -17.20
C TRP A 426 16.93 21.50 -17.36
N HIS A 427 17.20 20.30 -16.82
CA HIS A 427 18.51 19.64 -16.88
C HIS A 427 18.70 18.66 -18.05
N ILE A 428 17.84 18.70 -19.08
CA ILE A 428 17.94 17.83 -20.27
C ILE A 428 18.78 18.45 -21.40
N PHE A 429 19.19 19.73 -21.27
CA PHE A 429 20.02 20.42 -22.27
C PHE A 429 21.16 21.24 -21.63
N THR A 430 22.27 20.57 -21.30
CA THR A 430 23.62 21.15 -21.16
C THR A 430 24.65 20.13 -21.62
#